data_AF-A0A094KM61-F1
#
_entry.id   AF-A0A094KM61-F1
#
_cell.length_a   1.000
_cell.length_b   1.000
_cell.length_c   1.000
_cell.angle_alpha   90.00
_cell.angle_beta   90.00
_cell.angle_gamma   90.00
#
_symmetry.space_group_name_H-M   'P 1'
#
loop_
_entity.id
_entity.type
_entity.pdbx_description
1 polymer ?
#
loop_
_entity_poly.entity_id
_entity_poly.type
_entity_poly.pdbx_seq_one_letter_code
_entity_poly.pdbx_strand_id
1 'polypeptide(L)'
;MEIRIAPLLLETLYIGIAVAGYSADARTTTQTAVAAPGSPLLAEVANQIALPVRTWTAFGTHTAKGYTTKAAETISVEGMKADCDNINLNRKLAADFRSDVFGHGMKGFFYKCQRISPDINKYWFTISSADQAQINKLCDPTTKYPIVYDEQHDTYWMDEPFTCTSHTNPPKDVGPGSC
;
A
#
# COMPACT_ATOMS: atom_id res chain seq x y z
N MET A 1 -46.34 -22.36 -38.08
CA MET A 1 -46.16 -23.32 -39.19
C MET A 1 -44.66 -23.47 -39.40
N GLU A 2 -44.16 -24.70 -39.56
CA GLU A 2 -42.75 -25.02 -39.89
C GLU A 2 -42.26 -24.15 -41.08
N ILE A 3 -40.98 -23.83 -41.30
CA ILE A 3 -39.80 -24.69 -41.48
C ILE A 3 -38.58 -23.73 -41.66
N ARG A 4 -37.28 -24.00 -41.45
CA ARG A 4 -36.45 -25.16 -41.02
C ARG A 4 -35.10 -24.59 -40.49
N ILE A 5 -34.19 -25.41 -39.95
CA ILE A 5 -32.74 -25.10 -39.84
C ILE A 5 -32.01 -25.85 -40.97
N ALA A 6 -31.03 -25.23 -41.61
CA ALA A 6 -30.04 -25.90 -42.46
C ALA A 6 -28.68 -25.18 -42.36
N PRO A 7 -27.54 -25.91 -42.29
CA PRO A 7 -26.23 -25.32 -42.06
C PRO A 7 -25.55 -24.88 -43.36
N LEU A 8 -24.63 -23.92 -43.25
CA LEU A 8 -23.65 -23.61 -44.30
C LEU A 8 -22.24 -23.89 -43.76
N LEU A 9 -21.72 -25.06 -44.11
CA LEU A 9 -20.29 -25.33 -44.11
C LEU A 9 -19.66 -24.49 -45.23
N LEU A 10 -18.58 -23.76 -44.90
CA LEU A 10 -17.67 -23.21 -45.89
C LEU A 10 -16.24 -23.47 -45.43
N GLU A 11 -15.56 -24.38 -46.12
CA GLU A 11 -14.11 -24.49 -46.00
C GLU A 11 -13.44 -23.44 -46.88
N THR A 12 -12.44 -22.75 -46.35
CA THR A 12 -11.42 -22.10 -47.17
C THR A 12 -10.05 -22.32 -46.56
N LEU A 13 -9.29 -23.18 -47.22
CA LEU A 13 -7.84 -23.30 -47.12
C LEU A 13 -7.20 -21.91 -47.33
N TYR A 14 -6.24 -21.50 -46.51
CA TYR A 14 -5.34 -20.41 -46.88
C TYR A 14 -3.88 -20.68 -46.50
N ILE A 15 -3.00 -20.22 -47.38
CA ILE A 15 -1.59 -20.59 -47.47
C ILE A 15 -0.77 -19.78 -46.46
N GLY A 16 0.22 -20.44 -45.84
CA GLY A 16 1.06 -19.82 -44.81
C GLY A 16 2.02 -18.76 -45.34
N ILE A 17 2.42 -17.84 -44.44
CA ILE A 17 3.58 -16.96 -44.62
C ILE A 17 4.43 -17.08 -43.35
N ALA A 18 5.64 -17.63 -43.50
CA ALA A 18 6.64 -17.61 -42.44
C ALA A 18 7.30 -16.22 -42.39
N VAL A 19 6.95 -15.42 -41.38
CA VAL A 19 7.61 -14.12 -41.15
C VAL A 19 8.86 -14.34 -40.31
N ALA A 20 10.01 -14.49 -40.99
CA ALA A 20 11.32 -14.37 -40.35
C ALA A 20 11.60 -12.89 -40.04
N GLY A 21 11.16 -12.43 -38.86
CA GLY A 21 11.38 -11.07 -38.37
C GLY A 21 12.49 -10.99 -37.33
N TYR A 22 13.68 -10.55 -37.74
CA TYR A 22 14.72 -10.08 -36.79
C TYR A 22 14.27 -8.77 -36.14
N SER A 23 14.15 -8.74 -34.81
CA SER A 23 14.26 -7.58 -33.89
C SER A 23 13.61 -7.95 -32.55
N ALA A 24 14.13 -7.56 -31.38
CA ALA A 24 15.43 -6.98 -31.05
C ALA A 24 15.80 -7.45 -29.64
N ASP A 25 17.08 -7.35 -29.27
CA ASP A 25 17.51 -7.60 -27.90
C ASP A 25 16.71 -6.70 -26.95
N ALA A 26 15.87 -7.30 -26.10
CA ALA A 26 15.15 -6.61 -25.05
C ALA A 26 16.15 -6.28 -23.94
N ARG A 27 17.03 -5.32 -24.23
CA ARG A 27 18.02 -4.79 -23.30
C ARG A 27 17.24 -4.18 -22.15
N THR A 28 17.11 -4.92 -21.05
CA THR A 28 16.51 -4.44 -19.82
C THR A 28 17.29 -3.22 -19.37
N THR A 29 16.80 -2.05 -19.77
CA THR A 29 17.29 -0.78 -19.26
C THR A 29 16.89 -0.78 -17.81
N THR A 30 17.83 -1.09 -16.92
CA THR A 30 17.69 -0.80 -15.49
C THR A 30 17.53 0.70 -15.40
N GLN A 31 16.27 1.15 -15.44
CA GLN A 31 15.90 2.53 -15.25
C GLN A 31 16.08 2.79 -13.76
N THR A 32 17.33 3.00 -13.37
CA THR A 32 17.68 3.64 -12.11
C THR A 32 16.84 4.91 -12.09
N ALA A 33 15.82 4.93 -11.23
CA ALA A 33 14.95 6.07 -11.09
C ALA A 33 15.83 7.22 -10.59
N VAL A 34 16.25 8.08 -11.51
CA VAL A 34 16.95 9.32 -11.18
C VAL A 34 16.03 10.05 -10.22
N ALA A 35 16.51 10.29 -9.00
CA ALA A 35 15.76 11.02 -8.00
C ALA A 35 15.36 12.35 -8.62
N ALA A 36 14.05 12.57 -8.81
CA ALA A 36 13.58 13.71 -9.55
C ALA A 36 14.10 15.00 -8.88
N PRO A 37 14.78 15.91 -9.60
CA PRO A 37 15.20 17.18 -9.03
C PRO A 37 13.96 17.89 -8.48
N GLY A 38 14.10 18.48 -7.29
CA GLY A 38 13.00 18.91 -6.43
C GLY A 38 11.87 19.63 -7.17
N SER A 39 10.85 18.87 -7.58
CA SER A 39 9.70 19.39 -8.31
C SER A 39 8.96 20.39 -7.41
N PRO A 40 8.62 21.61 -7.87
CA PRO A 40 7.85 22.55 -7.08
C PRO A 40 6.53 21.96 -6.56
N LEU A 41 5.90 21.08 -7.35
CA LEU A 41 4.71 20.34 -6.93
C LEU A 41 5.01 19.34 -5.79
N LEU A 42 6.13 18.59 -5.87
CA LEU A 42 6.50 17.66 -4.81
C LEU A 42 6.97 18.37 -3.53
N ALA A 43 7.62 19.54 -3.67
CA ALA A 43 7.97 20.39 -2.54
C ALA A 43 6.74 20.97 -1.85
N GLU A 44 5.76 21.45 -2.62
CA GLU A 44 4.48 21.96 -2.09
C GLU A 44 3.68 20.84 -1.40
N VAL A 45 3.55 19.67 -2.03
CA VAL A 45 2.92 18.49 -1.40
C VAL A 45 3.64 18.09 -0.12
N ALA A 46 4.97 18.05 -0.12
CA ALA A 46 5.78 17.73 1.06
C ALA A 46 5.57 18.74 2.20
N ASN A 47 5.47 20.04 1.89
CA ASN A 47 5.15 21.07 2.86
C ASN A 47 3.73 20.88 3.45
N GLN A 48 2.71 20.72 2.59
CA GLN A 48 1.31 20.57 3.03
C GLN A 48 1.08 19.36 3.94
N ILE A 49 1.75 18.24 3.68
CA ILE A 49 1.63 17.02 4.51
C ILE A 49 2.71 16.92 5.61
N ALA A 50 3.55 17.95 5.75
CA ALA A 50 4.69 18.00 6.66
C ALA A 50 5.59 16.76 6.60
N LEU A 51 6.05 16.41 5.39
CA LEU A 51 7.07 15.37 5.19
C LEU A 51 8.42 15.84 5.74
N PRO A 52 9.09 15.07 6.63
CA PRO A 52 10.43 15.41 7.07
C PRO A 52 11.46 15.31 5.95
N VAL A 53 12.41 16.25 5.93
CA VAL A 53 13.52 16.31 4.95
C VAL A 53 14.37 15.01 4.96
N ARG A 54 14.41 14.32 6.10
CA ARG A 54 15.03 13.01 6.26
C ARG A 54 14.11 12.12 7.08
N THR A 55 13.89 10.90 6.62
CA THR A 55 13.08 9.91 7.32
C THR A 55 13.76 8.55 7.36
N TRP A 56 13.61 7.87 8.49
CA TRP A 56 13.71 6.42 8.55
C TRP A 56 12.40 5.85 8.04
N THR A 57 12.46 4.82 7.21
CA THR A 57 11.27 4.20 6.61
C THR A 57 11.29 2.70 6.87
N ALA A 58 10.13 2.14 7.22
CA ALA A 58 9.88 0.70 7.29
C ALA A 58 8.73 0.33 6.35
N PHE A 59 8.80 -0.87 5.78
CA PHE A 59 7.70 -1.42 4.98
C PHE A 59 7.49 -2.90 5.26
N GLY A 60 6.26 -3.36 5.07
CA GLY A 60 5.88 -4.74 5.37
C GLY A 60 4.37 -4.92 5.42
N THR A 61 3.91 -5.79 6.31
CA THR A 61 2.48 -6.08 6.49
C THR A 61 2.06 -6.08 7.94
N HIS A 62 0.82 -5.66 8.20
CA HIS A 62 0.16 -5.90 9.49
C HIS A 62 -1.22 -6.48 9.24
N THR A 63 -1.83 -6.98 10.30
CA THR A 63 -3.18 -7.52 10.33
C THR A 63 -4.00 -6.75 11.37
N ALA A 64 -5.29 -6.54 11.10
CA ALA A 64 -6.19 -5.91 12.07
C ALA A 64 -7.57 -6.57 12.05
N LYS A 65 -8.27 -6.42 13.18
CA LYS A 65 -9.66 -6.84 13.37
C LYS A 65 -10.52 -5.62 13.67
N GLY A 66 -11.66 -5.53 12.99
CA GLY A 66 -12.63 -4.45 13.12
C GLY A 66 -13.89 -4.93 13.86
N TYR A 67 -14.37 -4.14 14.81
CA TYR A 67 -15.47 -4.47 15.71
C TYR A 67 -16.53 -3.38 15.73
N THR A 68 -17.77 -3.74 16.06
CA THR A 68 -18.87 -2.76 16.20
C THR A 68 -18.82 -1.98 17.52
N THR A 69 -18.08 -2.47 18.51
CA THR A 69 -17.91 -1.81 19.81
C THR A 69 -16.49 -1.95 20.34
N LYS A 70 -16.11 -1.06 21.26
CA LYS A 70 -14.80 -1.10 21.95
C LYS A 70 -14.57 -2.37 22.79
N ALA A 71 -15.63 -3.12 23.12
CA ALA A 71 -15.53 -4.39 23.85
C ALA A 71 -14.96 -5.53 22.99
N ALA A 72 -14.88 -5.35 21.66
CA ALA A 72 -14.33 -6.33 20.72
C ALA A 72 -15.04 -7.71 20.71
N GLU A 73 -16.34 -7.72 21.02
CA GLU A 73 -17.15 -8.94 21.06
C GLU A 73 -17.78 -9.31 19.70
N THR A 74 -18.11 -8.32 18.87
CA THR A 74 -18.79 -8.50 17.58
C THR A 74 -18.00 -7.85 16.45
N ILE A 75 -17.68 -8.63 15.42
CA ILE A 75 -16.92 -8.18 14.23
C ILE A 75 -17.78 -7.26 13.35
N SER A 76 -17.23 -6.10 12.98
CA SER A 76 -17.82 -5.20 11.97
C SER A 76 -17.48 -5.72 10.58
N VAL A 77 -18.24 -6.69 10.08
CA VAL A 77 -17.99 -7.31 8.76
C VAL A 77 -18.09 -6.27 7.62
N GLU A 78 -18.97 -5.29 7.78
CA GLU A 78 -19.18 -4.21 6.81
C GLU A 78 -18.05 -3.17 6.86
N GLY A 79 -17.65 -2.68 8.04
CA GLY A 79 -16.51 -1.77 8.18
C GLY A 79 -15.19 -2.40 7.74
N MET A 80 -14.98 -3.68 8.07
CA MET A 80 -13.86 -4.50 7.58
C MET A 80 -13.82 -4.57 6.06
N LYS A 81 -14.99 -4.69 5.39
CA LYS A 81 -15.07 -4.64 3.93
C LYS A 81 -14.78 -3.23 3.41
N ALA A 82 -15.42 -2.21 3.98
CA ALA A 82 -15.35 -0.83 3.51
C ALA A 82 -13.92 -0.26 3.55
N ASP A 83 -13.20 -0.40 4.67
CA ASP A 83 -11.80 0.06 4.77
C ASP A 83 -10.87 -0.66 3.77
N CYS A 84 -11.08 -1.97 3.59
CA CYS A 84 -10.28 -2.77 2.66
C CYS A 84 -10.55 -2.41 1.19
N ASP A 85 -11.81 -2.18 0.81
CA ASP A 85 -12.18 -1.67 -0.51
C ASP A 85 -11.62 -0.26 -0.73
N ASN A 86 -11.76 0.64 0.25
CA ASN A 86 -11.26 2.01 0.20
C ASN A 86 -9.74 2.09 0.05
N ILE A 87 -8.96 1.28 0.77
CA ILE A 87 -7.49 1.20 0.61
C ILE A 87 -7.10 0.65 -0.77
N ASN A 88 -7.85 -0.33 -1.28
CA ASN A 88 -7.59 -0.91 -2.60
C ASN A 88 -7.96 0.03 -3.76
N LEU A 89 -8.95 0.91 -3.59
CA LEU A 89 -9.34 1.92 -4.57
C LEU A 89 -8.47 3.18 -4.46
N ASN A 90 -8.42 3.81 -3.29
CA ASN A 90 -7.89 5.16 -3.09
C ASN A 90 -6.49 5.19 -2.48
N ARG A 91 -6.02 4.08 -1.87
CA ARG A 91 -4.92 4.06 -0.88
C ARG A 91 -5.31 4.86 0.37
N LYS A 92 -4.51 4.79 1.45
CA LYS A 92 -4.74 5.56 2.69
C LYS A 92 -3.44 6.20 3.16
N LEU A 93 -3.42 7.53 3.24
CA LEU A 93 -2.33 8.31 3.82
C LEU A 93 -2.76 8.79 5.22
N ALA A 94 -2.11 8.25 6.24
CA ALA A 94 -2.24 8.71 7.62
C ALA A 94 -1.17 9.78 7.90
N ALA A 95 -1.60 11.03 8.05
CA ALA A 95 -0.71 12.17 8.28
C ALA A 95 -0.12 12.22 9.71
N ASP A 96 -0.72 11.50 10.66
CA ASP A 96 -0.21 11.28 12.02
C ASP A 96 -0.56 9.85 12.46
N PHE A 97 0.25 8.89 12.02
CA PHE A 97 -0.04 7.46 12.17
C PHE A 97 0.15 6.98 13.61
N ARG A 98 -0.94 6.51 14.23
CA ARG A 98 -0.96 5.89 15.58
C ARG A 98 -0.20 6.71 16.63
N SER A 99 -0.44 8.01 16.68
CA SER A 99 0.19 8.90 17.67
C SER A 99 -0.21 8.59 19.12
N ASP A 100 -1.28 7.80 19.32
CA ASP A 100 -1.63 7.16 20.59
C ASP A 100 -0.58 6.12 21.07
N VAL A 101 0.21 5.55 20.16
CA VAL A 101 1.27 4.58 20.45
C VAL A 101 2.66 5.18 20.30
N PHE A 102 2.89 6.02 19.27
CA PHE A 102 4.23 6.49 18.89
C PHE A 102 4.53 7.95 19.25
N GLY A 103 3.52 8.71 19.68
CA GLY A 103 3.57 10.17 19.63
C GLY A 103 3.46 10.69 18.20
N HIS A 104 3.46 12.01 18.05
CA HIS A 104 3.26 12.65 16.74
C HIS A 104 4.42 12.42 15.75
N GLY A 105 4.11 12.57 14.46
CA GLY A 105 5.11 12.74 13.39
C GLY A 105 5.32 11.55 12.46
N MET A 106 4.78 10.37 12.80
CA MET A 106 4.80 9.22 11.88
C MET A 106 3.86 9.45 10.70
N LYS A 107 4.33 9.21 9.47
CA LYS A 107 3.50 9.21 8.26
C LYS A 107 3.28 7.76 7.81
N GLY A 108 2.04 7.33 7.65
CA GLY A 108 1.71 5.97 7.21
C GLY A 108 1.03 5.96 5.84
N PHE A 109 1.49 5.11 4.94
CA PHE A 109 0.86 4.88 3.63
C PHE A 109 0.49 3.42 3.45
N PHE A 110 -0.81 3.14 3.39
CA PHE A 110 -1.36 1.80 3.16
C PHE A 110 -1.81 1.68 1.71
N TYR A 111 -1.19 0.75 1.00
CA TYR A 111 -1.28 0.69 -0.46
C TYR A 111 -1.97 -0.55 -1.03
N LYS A 112 -2.28 -1.52 -0.17
CA LYS A 112 -3.05 -2.72 -0.51
C LYS A 112 -3.69 -3.25 0.76
N CYS A 113 -4.92 -3.75 0.64
CA CYS A 113 -5.58 -4.56 1.66
C CYS A 113 -6.02 -5.90 1.06
N GLN A 114 -6.05 -6.95 1.87
CA GLN A 114 -6.67 -8.23 1.55
C GLN A 114 -7.42 -8.73 2.78
N ARG A 115 -8.71 -9.02 2.62
CA ARG A 115 -9.49 -9.78 3.60
C ARG A 115 -8.99 -11.23 3.56
N ILE A 116 -8.32 -11.69 4.62
CA ILE A 116 -7.72 -13.04 4.68
C ILE A 116 -8.59 -14.04 5.45
N SER A 117 -9.53 -13.53 6.26
CA SER A 117 -10.62 -14.27 6.89
C SER A 117 -11.85 -13.34 7.03
N PRO A 118 -13.01 -13.82 7.51
CA PRO A 118 -14.15 -12.95 7.80
C PRO A 118 -13.85 -11.85 8.85
N ASP A 119 -12.90 -12.13 9.76
CA ASP A 119 -12.55 -11.31 10.92
C ASP A 119 -11.16 -10.63 10.84
N ILE A 120 -10.36 -10.87 9.80
CA ILE A 120 -9.00 -10.32 9.65
C ILE A 120 -8.77 -9.70 8.28
N ASN A 121 -8.41 -8.42 8.30
CA ASN A 121 -7.81 -7.72 7.17
C ASN A 121 -6.30 -7.75 7.29
N LYS A 122 -5.61 -7.97 6.16
CA LYS A 122 -4.16 -7.85 6.03
C LYS A 122 -3.82 -6.66 5.13
N TYR A 123 -2.94 -5.81 5.59
CA TYR A 123 -2.55 -4.58 4.90
C TYR A 123 -1.06 -4.60 4.54
N TRP A 124 -0.72 -3.95 3.43
CA TRP A 124 0.66 -3.63 3.08
C TRP A 124 0.91 -2.14 3.28
N PHE A 125 2.01 -1.82 3.95
CA PHE A 125 2.31 -0.46 4.39
C PHE A 125 3.73 -0.03 4.03
N THR A 126 3.89 1.28 3.92
CA THR A 126 5.16 2.00 4.07
C THR A 126 4.93 3.07 5.12
N ILE A 127 5.72 3.06 6.20
CA ILE A 127 5.62 4.05 7.29
C ILE A 127 6.98 4.74 7.43
N SER A 128 6.97 6.06 7.59
CA SER A 128 8.17 6.88 7.75
C SER A 128 8.08 7.80 8.96
N SER A 129 9.24 8.15 9.53
CA SER A 129 9.35 9.13 10.61
C SER A 129 10.70 9.85 10.60
N ALA A 130 10.72 11.06 11.17
CA ALA A 130 11.94 11.80 11.52
C ALA A 130 12.64 11.28 12.79
N ASP A 131 12.07 10.28 13.47
CA ASP A 131 12.66 9.62 14.63
C ASP A 131 12.86 8.12 14.37
N GLN A 132 14.09 7.66 14.51
CA GLN A 132 14.44 6.25 14.39
C GLN A 132 13.79 5.40 15.49
N ALA A 133 13.60 5.94 16.70
CA ALA A 133 13.01 5.18 17.81
C ALA A 133 11.54 4.83 17.55
N GLN A 134 10.78 5.71 16.89
CA GLN A 134 9.41 5.41 16.43
C GLN A 134 9.40 4.25 15.42
N ILE A 135 10.31 4.22 14.45
CA ILE A 135 10.43 3.14 13.47
C ILE A 135 10.91 1.83 14.12
N ASN A 136 11.81 1.89 15.09
CA ASN A 136 12.23 0.71 15.86
C ASN A 136 11.06 0.15 16.67
N LYS A 137 10.27 1.01 17.33
CA LYS A 137 9.09 0.60 18.12
C LYS A 137 7.97 0.02 17.25
N LEU A 138 7.73 0.57 16.06
CA LEU A 138 6.76 0.05 15.09
C LEU A 138 7.02 -1.42 14.79
N CYS A 139 8.29 -1.77 14.61
CA CYS A 139 8.75 -3.08 14.15
C CYS A 139 9.19 -4.01 15.29
N ASP A 140 9.01 -3.59 16.54
CA ASP A 140 9.12 -4.45 17.71
C ASP A 140 7.84 -5.32 17.81
N PRO A 141 7.94 -6.66 17.71
CA PRO A 141 6.78 -7.56 17.77
C PRO A 141 6.09 -7.58 19.13
N THR A 142 6.71 -6.99 20.16
CA THR A 142 6.11 -6.87 21.50
C THR A 142 5.20 -5.65 21.64
N THR A 143 5.30 -4.65 20.74
CA THR A 143 4.48 -3.43 20.77
C THR A 143 2.99 -3.75 20.80
N LYS A 144 2.27 -3.11 21.72
CA LYS A 144 0.83 -3.27 21.93
C LYS A 144 0.09 -2.05 21.43
N TYR A 145 -1.03 -2.31 20.76
CA TYR A 145 -1.88 -1.31 20.15
C TYR A 145 -3.23 -1.34 20.87
N PRO A 146 -3.69 -0.21 21.47
CA PRO A 146 -5.05 -0.15 22.00
C PRO A 146 -6.08 -0.18 20.85
N ILE A 147 -7.32 -0.54 21.21
CA ILE A 147 -8.47 -0.44 20.32
C ILE A 147 -8.81 1.04 20.10
N VAL A 148 -8.82 1.46 18.84
CA VAL A 148 -9.13 2.83 18.40
C VAL A 148 -10.42 2.86 17.59
N TYR A 149 -11.17 3.95 17.67
CA TYR A 149 -12.38 4.14 16.87
C TYR A 149 -12.06 4.87 15.56
N ASP A 150 -12.60 4.37 14.45
CA ASP A 150 -12.53 4.95 13.12
C ASP A 150 -13.92 5.42 12.70
N GLU A 151 -14.11 6.74 12.75
CA GLU A 151 -15.35 7.44 12.41
C GLU A 151 -15.73 7.26 10.92
N GLN A 152 -14.76 7.03 10.02
CA GLN A 152 -15.03 6.88 8.59
C GLN A 152 -15.84 5.61 8.28
N HIS A 153 -15.69 4.57 9.10
CA HIS A 153 -16.27 3.25 8.86
C HIS A 153 -17.11 2.74 10.05
N ASP A 154 -17.42 3.61 11.03
CA ASP A 154 -18.09 3.27 12.30
C ASP A 154 -17.56 1.96 12.91
N THR A 155 -16.24 1.88 13.07
CA THR A 155 -15.55 0.63 13.41
C THR A 155 -14.44 0.82 14.42
N TYR A 156 -14.39 -0.06 15.41
CA TYR A 156 -13.33 -0.15 16.40
C TYR A 156 -12.23 -1.10 15.92
N TRP A 157 -11.02 -0.61 15.71
CA TRP A 157 -9.90 -1.35 15.16
C TRP A 157 -8.94 -1.83 16.25
N MET A 158 -8.58 -3.12 16.17
CA MET A 158 -7.50 -3.74 16.93
C MET A 158 -6.39 -4.18 15.96
N ASP A 159 -5.27 -3.47 15.96
CA ASP A 159 -4.10 -3.80 15.15
C ASP A 159 -3.25 -4.88 15.86
N GLU A 160 -2.83 -5.89 15.11
CA GLU A 160 -1.79 -6.83 15.51
C GLU A 160 -0.38 -6.24 15.23
N PRO A 161 0.69 -6.76 15.87
CA PRO A 161 2.04 -6.24 15.67
C PRO A 161 2.49 -6.18 14.20
N PHE A 162 3.11 -5.06 13.84
CA PHE A 162 3.51 -4.77 12.46
C PHE A 162 4.72 -5.63 12.07
N THR A 163 4.57 -6.45 11.03
CA THR A 163 5.67 -7.27 10.50
C THR A 163 6.45 -6.46 9.47
N CYS A 164 7.54 -5.83 9.92
CA CYS A 164 8.44 -5.09 9.04
C CYS A 164 9.38 -6.06 8.30
N THR A 165 9.50 -5.86 6.99
CA THR A 165 10.25 -6.73 6.08
C THR A 165 11.59 -6.13 5.67
N SER A 166 11.71 -4.81 5.76
CA SER A 166 12.92 -4.05 5.49
C SER A 166 12.81 -2.66 6.10
N HIS A 167 13.97 -2.07 6.37
CA HIS A 167 14.12 -0.70 6.85
C HIS A 167 15.17 0.01 6.01
N THR A 168 14.90 1.26 5.66
CA THR A 168 15.89 2.15 5.04
C THR A 168 16.21 3.30 5.99
N ASN A 169 17.51 3.50 6.21
CA ASN A 169 18.01 4.73 6.82
C ASN A 169 17.74 5.92 5.88
N PRO A 170 17.66 7.15 6.40
CA PRO A 170 17.66 8.34 5.56
C PRO A 170 18.85 8.33 4.60
N PRO A 171 18.71 8.91 3.39
CA PRO A 171 19.84 9.19 2.54
C PRO A 171 20.93 9.93 3.35
N LYS A 172 22.17 9.45 3.23
CA LYS A 172 23.33 10.26 3.67
C LYS A 172 23.30 11.56 2.86
N ASP A 173 23.82 12.64 3.45
CA ASP A 173 23.95 13.93 2.78
C ASP A 173 24.57 13.79 1.38
N VAL A 174 23.72 13.87 0.36
CA VAL A 174 24.12 14.41 -0.93
C VAL A 174 24.21 15.91 -0.67
N GLY A 175 25.38 16.35 -0.23
CA GLY A 175 25.66 17.77 -0.07
C GLY A 175 25.40 18.52 -1.38
N PRO A 176 25.10 19.82 -1.34
CA PRO A 176 24.83 20.60 -2.55
C PRO A 176 26.07 20.62 -3.45
N GLY A 177 26.11 19.74 -4.45
CA GLY A 177 27.24 19.61 -5.39
C GLY A 177 27.64 18.21 -5.85
N SER A 178 27.01 17.13 -5.38
CA SER A 178 27.42 15.75 -5.74
C SER A 178 26.53 15.09 -6.81
N CYS A 179 26.73 15.51 -8.06
CA CYS A 179 26.40 14.87 -9.35
C CYS A 179 25.03 14.20 -9.52
#